data_AF-A0AAJ7EFN3-F1
#
_entry.id   AF-A0AAJ7EFN3-F1
#
_cell.length_a   1.000
_cell.length_b   1.000
_cell.length_c   1.000
_cell.angle_alpha   90.00
_cell.angle_beta   90.00
_cell.angle_gamma   90.00
#
_symmetry.space_group_name_H-M   'P 1'
#
loop_
_entity.id
_entity.type
_entity.pdbx_description
1 polymer ?
#
loop_
_entity_poly.entity_id
_entity_poly.type
_entity_poly.pdbx_seq_one_letter_code
_entity_poly.pdbx_strand_id
1 'polypeptide(L)'
;MRGWSERMGGALELLSRDAEGRAGRVVRRVFPRNNMLAFFKVGHDSFHQVAEVLSLELPRLSINGWFHGPAPSPTRASPSPSPSPALPAPVPGAPVPPHSELLPLSEWVQPAYLKPRVRAQVQAQMESASEVSLHDLLLPDKYRDLLDALDHP
;
A
#
# COMPACT_ATOMS: atom_id res chain seq x y z
N MET A 1 12.94 -32.69 -14.15
CA MET A 1 12.97 -31.29 -13.67
C MET A 1 12.10 -31.19 -12.43
N ARG A 2 12.61 -30.61 -11.33
CA ARG A 2 11.77 -30.32 -10.16
C ARG A 2 10.83 -29.16 -10.53
N GLY A 3 9.53 -29.37 -10.33
CA GLY A 3 8.50 -28.36 -10.66
C GLY A 3 8.49 -27.18 -9.68
N TRP A 4 7.62 -26.20 -9.94
CA TRP A 4 7.38 -25.07 -9.04
C TRP A 4 6.94 -25.57 -7.65
N SER A 5 7.37 -24.87 -6.60
CA SER A 5 7.08 -25.22 -5.21
C SER A 5 6.64 -24.01 -4.41
N GLU A 6 6.03 -24.23 -3.25
CA GLU A 6 5.40 -23.16 -2.48
C GLU A 6 6.39 -22.07 -2.03
N ARG A 7 7.61 -22.47 -1.63
CA ARG A 7 8.69 -21.55 -1.23
C ARG A 7 9.10 -20.56 -2.33
N MET A 8 8.77 -20.85 -3.59
CA MET A 8 9.08 -19.99 -4.73
C MET A 8 8.07 -18.84 -4.90
N GLY A 9 7.02 -18.81 -4.07
CA GLY A 9 5.99 -17.78 -4.14
C GLY A 9 5.14 -17.89 -5.41
N GLY A 10 4.65 -16.76 -5.92
CA GLY A 10 3.92 -16.71 -7.18
C GLY A 10 2.54 -17.38 -7.15
N ALA A 11 1.96 -17.60 -5.97
CA ALA A 11 0.64 -18.20 -5.85
C ALA A 11 -0.45 -17.30 -6.43
N LEU A 12 -1.45 -17.89 -7.09
CA LEU A 12 -2.73 -17.22 -7.27
C LEU A 12 -3.45 -17.20 -5.92
N GLU A 13 -3.62 -16.02 -5.35
CA GLU A 13 -4.29 -15.82 -4.08
C GLU A 13 -5.71 -15.30 -4.30
N LEU A 14 -6.70 -15.95 -3.69
CA LEU A 14 -8.09 -15.50 -3.69
C LEU A 14 -8.39 -14.80 -2.37
N LEU A 15 -9.01 -13.62 -2.44
CA LEU A 15 -9.29 -12.79 -1.27
C LEU A 15 -10.75 -12.94 -0.85
N SER A 16 -11.02 -12.85 0.45
CA SER A 16 -12.39 -12.73 0.96
C SER A 16 -13.02 -11.44 0.49
N ARG A 17 -14.35 -11.37 0.54
CA ARG A 17 -15.12 -10.12 0.42
C ARG A 17 -15.69 -9.75 1.79
N ASP A 18 -15.49 -8.52 2.24
CA ASP A 18 -16.12 -8.02 3.48
C ASP A 18 -17.59 -7.64 3.26
N ALA A 19 -18.27 -7.17 4.32
CA ALA A 19 -19.67 -6.79 4.28
C ALA A 19 -19.92 -5.59 3.35
N GLU A 20 -18.94 -4.69 3.24
CA GLU A 20 -18.97 -3.49 2.39
C GLU A 20 -18.59 -3.79 0.93
N GLY A 21 -18.17 -5.02 0.64
CA GLY A 21 -17.85 -5.50 -0.69
C GLY A 21 -16.43 -5.25 -1.17
N ARG A 22 -15.51 -4.99 -0.25
CA ARG A 22 -14.08 -4.78 -0.51
C ARG A 22 -13.32 -6.11 -0.37
N ALA A 23 -12.15 -6.17 -0.99
CA ALA A 23 -11.22 -7.28 -0.81
C ALA A 23 -10.70 -7.31 0.64
N GLY A 24 -10.74 -8.47 1.27
CA GLY A 24 -10.23 -8.72 2.62
C GLY A 24 -8.96 -9.56 2.61
N ARG A 25 -8.84 -10.50 3.55
CA ARG A 25 -7.65 -11.36 3.66
C ARG A 25 -7.61 -12.44 2.57
N VAL A 26 -6.42 -12.97 2.31
CA VAL A 26 -6.24 -14.17 1.49
C VAL A 26 -6.94 -15.35 2.17
N VAL A 27 -7.87 -15.99 1.46
CA VAL A 27 -8.60 -17.18 1.93
C VAL A 27 -8.16 -18.45 1.22
N ARG A 28 -7.52 -18.34 0.06
CA ARG A 28 -7.00 -19.49 -0.69
C ARG A 28 -5.75 -19.13 -1.45
N ARG A 29 -4.79 -20.07 -1.49
CA ARG A 29 -3.58 -20.00 -2.30
C ARG A 29 -3.55 -21.17 -3.28
N VAL A 30 -3.20 -20.89 -4.52
CA VAL A 30 -3.03 -21.90 -5.57
C VAL A 30 -1.65 -21.70 -6.19
N PHE A 31 -0.72 -22.60 -5.88
CA PHE A 31 0.63 -22.56 -6.43
C PHE A 31 0.63 -23.09 -7.87
N PRO A 32 1.34 -22.42 -8.79
CA PRO A 32 1.34 -22.81 -10.18
C PRO A 32 2.06 -24.16 -10.36
N ARG A 33 1.66 -24.90 -11.38
CA ARG A 33 2.34 -26.11 -11.85
C ARG A 33 2.41 -26.06 -13.36
N ASN A 34 3.39 -26.75 -13.93
CA ASN A 34 3.48 -26.84 -15.38
C ASN A 34 2.20 -27.44 -15.97
N ASN A 35 1.70 -26.86 -17.06
CA ASN A 35 0.44 -27.26 -17.72
C ASN A 35 -0.81 -27.20 -16.83
N MET A 36 -0.81 -26.34 -15.80
CA MET A 36 -2.00 -26.08 -14.97
C MET A 36 -2.81 -24.91 -15.55
N LEU A 37 -4.11 -25.13 -15.74
CA LEU A 37 -5.07 -24.08 -16.06
C LEU A 37 -5.88 -23.72 -14.80
N ALA A 38 -5.93 -22.45 -14.45
CA ALA A 38 -6.84 -21.90 -13.45
C ALA A 38 -7.78 -20.92 -14.13
N PHE A 39 -9.09 -21.06 -13.90
CA PHE A 39 -10.10 -20.14 -14.41
C PHE A 39 -11.20 -19.96 -13.37
N PHE A 40 -11.84 -18.79 -13.40
CA PHE A 40 -12.95 -18.44 -12.53
C PHE A 40 -13.86 -17.45 -13.26
N LYS A 41 -15.10 -17.32 -12.77
CA LYS A 41 -16.07 -16.36 -13.30
C LYS A 41 -15.72 -14.96 -12.82
N VAL A 42 -15.64 -14.01 -13.75
CA VAL A 42 -15.46 -12.59 -13.41
C VAL A 42 -16.72 -12.05 -12.73
N GLY A 43 -16.56 -11.46 -11.55
CA GLY A 43 -17.62 -10.92 -10.71
C GLY A 43 -17.12 -9.89 -9.72
N HIS A 44 -18.04 -9.21 -9.02
CA HIS A 44 -17.73 -8.19 -8.01
C HIS A 44 -17.10 -8.76 -6.72
N ASP A 45 -17.01 -10.08 -6.62
CA ASP A 45 -16.48 -10.88 -5.53
C ASP A 45 -15.24 -11.68 -5.94
N SER A 46 -14.78 -11.54 -7.18
CA SER A 46 -13.65 -12.29 -7.75
C SER A 46 -12.27 -11.65 -7.46
N PHE A 47 -12.09 -11.07 -6.28
CA PHE A 47 -10.82 -10.44 -5.88
C PHE A 47 -9.69 -11.48 -5.79
N HIS A 48 -8.61 -11.22 -6.52
CA HIS A 48 -7.44 -12.09 -6.56
C HIS A 48 -6.16 -11.29 -6.78
N GLN A 49 -5.03 -11.84 -6.37
CA GLN A 49 -3.70 -11.32 -6.64
C GLN A 49 -2.73 -12.45 -6.99
N VAL A 50 -1.57 -12.09 -7.53
CA VAL A 50 -0.44 -13.01 -7.66
C VAL A 50 0.58 -12.63 -6.58
N ALA A 51 0.83 -13.54 -5.65
CA ALA A 51 1.83 -13.34 -4.60
C ALA A 51 3.22 -13.14 -5.22
N GLU A 52 4.09 -12.45 -4.49
CA GLU A 52 5.47 -12.22 -4.90
C GLU A 52 6.17 -13.52 -5.31
N VAL A 53 6.96 -13.45 -6.39
CA VAL A 53 7.82 -14.56 -6.81
C VAL A 53 9.13 -14.44 -6.05
N LEU A 54 9.43 -15.43 -5.22
CA LEU A 54 10.63 -15.48 -4.37
C LEU A 54 11.76 -16.30 -4.98
N SER A 55 11.50 -16.93 -6.12
CA SER A 55 12.51 -17.67 -6.88
C SER A 55 13.41 -16.70 -7.64
N LEU A 56 14.70 -16.71 -7.32
CA LEU A 56 15.73 -15.96 -8.06
C LEU A 56 16.26 -16.72 -9.29
N GLU A 57 16.02 -18.03 -9.35
CA GLU A 57 16.60 -18.91 -10.37
C GLU A 57 15.64 -19.21 -11.52
N LEU A 58 14.35 -19.37 -11.21
CA LEU A 58 13.32 -19.79 -12.17
C LEU A 58 12.26 -18.70 -12.36
N PRO A 59 11.98 -18.27 -13.60
CA PRO A 59 10.91 -17.32 -13.88
C PRO A 59 9.53 -18.00 -13.85
N ARG A 60 8.52 -17.28 -13.35
CA ARG A 60 7.12 -17.71 -13.39
C ARG A 60 6.47 -17.35 -14.73
N LEU A 61 6.52 -18.25 -15.70
CA LEU A 61 5.87 -18.04 -17.00
C LEU A 61 4.40 -18.47 -16.96
N SER A 62 3.51 -17.64 -17.49
CA SER A 62 2.07 -17.92 -17.56
C SER A 62 1.43 -17.25 -18.78
N ILE A 63 0.41 -17.87 -19.33
CA ILE A 63 -0.50 -17.25 -20.30
C ILE A 63 -1.79 -16.90 -19.55
N ASN A 64 -2.25 -15.65 -19.68
CA ASN A 64 -3.46 -15.15 -19.02
C ASN A 64 -4.40 -14.56 -20.07
N GLY A 65 -5.70 -14.56 -19.78
CA GLY A 65 -6.70 -13.96 -20.67
C GLY A 65 -8.12 -14.16 -20.16
N TRP A 66 -9.08 -13.70 -20.96
CA TRP A 66 -10.51 -13.78 -20.65
C TRP A 66 -11.28 -14.39 -21.81
N PHE A 67 -12.28 -15.20 -21.47
CA PHE A 67 -13.33 -15.58 -22.42
C PHE A 67 -14.40 -14.49 -22.38
N HIS A 68 -14.62 -13.82 -23.51
CA HIS A 68 -15.69 -12.84 -23.64
C HIS A 68 -17.02 -13.55 -23.86
N GLY A 69 -18.05 -13.13 -23.12
CA GLY A 69 -19.43 -13.58 -23.30
C GLY A 69 -20.32 -12.46 -23.84
N PRO A 70 -21.62 -12.73 -24.07
CA PRO A 70 -22.59 -11.70 -24.41
C PRO A 70 -22.57 -10.57 -23.39
N ALA A 71 -22.79 -9.33 -23.84
CA ALA A 71 -22.92 -8.19 -22.94
C ALA A 71 -24.00 -8.49 -21.88
N PRO A 72 -23.75 -8.17 -20.60
CA PRO A 72 -24.77 -8.34 -19.58
C PRO A 72 -26.02 -7.53 -19.98
N SER A 73 -27.21 -8.12 -19.79
CA SER A 73 -28.47 -7.38 -19.98
C SER A 73 -28.45 -6.11 -19.13
N PRO A 74 -29.10 -5.00 -19.53
CA PRO A 74 -29.12 -3.76 -18.74
C PRO A 74 -29.70 -3.96 -17.33
N THR A 75 -30.50 -5.01 -17.12
CA THR A 75 -31.00 -5.46 -15.82
C THR A 75 -29.97 -6.16 -14.93
N ARG A 76 -28.86 -6.62 -15.52
CA ARG A 76 -27.69 -7.26 -14.87
C ARG A 76 -26.44 -6.39 -15.01
N ALA A 77 -26.60 -5.12 -15.40
CA ALA A 77 -25.57 -4.13 -15.12
C ALA A 77 -25.36 -4.20 -13.61
N SER A 78 -24.23 -4.77 -13.20
CA SER A 78 -23.77 -4.68 -11.82
C SER A 78 -23.93 -3.22 -11.43
N PRO A 79 -24.48 -2.91 -10.24
CA PRO A 79 -24.45 -1.54 -9.78
C PRO A 79 -23.02 -1.06 -9.98
N SER A 80 -22.85 0.02 -10.75
CA SER A 80 -21.57 0.74 -10.80
C SER A 80 -21.10 0.77 -9.35
N PRO A 81 -19.85 0.35 -9.03
CA PRO A 81 -19.39 0.39 -7.65
C PRO A 81 -19.79 1.76 -7.14
N SER A 82 -20.76 1.78 -6.23
CA SER A 82 -21.18 3.02 -5.60
C SER A 82 -19.85 3.59 -5.12
N PRO A 83 -19.53 4.88 -5.41
CA PRO A 83 -18.32 5.45 -4.84
C PRO A 83 -18.37 5.04 -3.38
N SER A 84 -17.36 4.24 -2.96
CA SER A 84 -17.33 3.70 -1.60
C SER A 84 -17.78 4.83 -0.70
N PRO A 85 -18.79 4.66 0.19
CA PRO A 85 -19.20 5.75 1.05
C PRO A 85 -17.90 6.27 1.61
N ALA A 86 -17.52 7.48 1.18
CA ALA A 86 -16.17 7.94 1.44
C ALA A 86 -16.10 7.80 2.95
N LEU A 87 -15.21 6.93 3.45
CA LEU A 87 -14.79 7.02 4.85
C LEU A 87 -14.64 8.51 5.03
N PRO A 88 -15.39 9.17 5.94
CA PRO A 88 -15.42 10.63 5.99
C PRO A 88 -13.97 11.02 5.94
N ALA A 89 -13.52 11.48 4.77
CA ALA A 89 -12.12 11.73 4.58
C ALA A 89 -11.89 12.79 5.66
N PRO A 90 -10.92 12.62 6.57
CA PRO A 90 -10.58 13.73 7.46
C PRO A 90 -10.48 14.92 6.53
N VAL A 91 -11.43 15.86 6.67
CA VAL A 91 -11.73 16.81 5.59
C VAL A 91 -10.39 17.45 5.30
N PRO A 92 -9.80 17.31 4.11
CA PRO A 92 -8.44 17.76 3.90
C PRO A 92 -8.41 19.27 4.19
N GLY A 93 -7.78 19.67 5.30
CA GLY A 93 -7.80 21.05 5.78
C GLY A 93 -8.81 21.41 6.89
N ALA A 94 -9.52 20.46 7.50
CA ALA A 94 -10.17 20.72 8.79
C ALA A 94 -9.06 21.16 9.77
N PRO A 95 -9.15 22.36 10.39
CA PRO A 95 -8.12 22.81 11.31
C PRO A 95 -8.00 21.80 12.45
N VAL A 96 -6.87 21.10 12.51
CA VAL A 96 -6.52 20.34 13.70
C VAL A 96 -6.28 21.40 14.78
N PRO A 97 -6.99 21.34 15.91
CA PRO A 97 -6.71 22.27 17.00
C PRO A 97 -5.22 22.12 17.35
N PRO A 98 -4.47 23.24 17.46
CA PRO A 98 -3.07 23.16 17.84
C PRO A 98 -2.96 22.33 19.13
N HIS A 99 -2.01 21.41 19.16
CA HIS A 99 -1.77 20.61 20.36
C HIS A 99 -1.62 21.58 21.54
N SER A 100 -2.39 21.36 22.61
CA SER A 100 -2.39 22.24 23.78
C SER A 100 -1.05 22.19 24.53
N GLU A 101 -0.24 21.17 24.26
CA GLU A 101 1.11 21.01 24.76
C GLU A 101 2.11 21.68 23.82
N LEU A 102 2.71 22.77 24.28
CA LEU A 102 3.84 23.41 23.61
C LEU A 102 5.08 22.54 23.80
N LEU A 103 5.32 21.60 22.89
CA LEU A 103 6.56 20.84 22.85
C LEU A 103 7.68 21.69 22.21
N PRO A 104 8.80 21.92 22.91
CA PRO A 104 9.92 22.66 22.33
C PRO A 104 10.53 21.86 21.16
N LEU A 105 10.46 22.42 19.95
CA LEU A 105 11.00 21.77 18.75
C LEU A 105 12.49 21.42 18.89
N SER A 106 13.23 22.19 19.69
CA SER A 106 14.63 21.96 20.03
C SER A 106 14.92 20.67 20.81
N GLU A 107 13.92 20.06 21.43
CA GLU A 107 14.06 18.76 22.11
C GLU A 107 13.96 17.57 21.15
N TRP A 108 13.56 17.82 19.90
CA TRP A 108 13.25 16.79 18.91
C TRP A 108 14.06 16.92 17.64
N VAL A 109 14.29 18.15 17.17
CA VAL A 109 14.88 18.43 15.85
C VAL A 109 16.31 18.96 16.00
N GLN A 110 17.18 18.61 15.04
CA GLN A 110 18.56 19.11 15.01
C GLN A 110 18.61 20.65 15.08
N PRO A 111 19.49 21.23 15.93
CA PRO A 111 19.60 22.68 16.08
C PRO A 111 19.96 23.40 14.78
N ALA A 112 20.59 22.73 13.82
CA ALA A 112 20.89 23.28 12.51
C ALA A 112 19.63 23.77 11.78
N TYR A 113 18.53 23.02 11.85
CA TYR A 113 17.26 23.37 11.20
C TYR A 113 16.49 24.49 11.91
N LEU A 114 16.88 24.84 13.15
CA LEU A 114 16.28 25.96 13.88
C LEU A 114 16.92 27.31 13.51
N LYS A 115 18.09 27.30 12.86
CA LYS A 115 18.80 28.51 12.46
C LYS A 115 18.01 29.24 11.36
N PRO A 116 17.77 30.56 11.47
CA PRO A 116 17.00 31.33 10.48
C PRO A 116 17.48 31.15 9.03
N ARG A 117 18.81 31.09 8.84
CA ARG A 117 19.42 30.87 7.52
C ARG A 117 19.02 29.54 6.90
N VAL A 118 19.04 28.45 7.68
CA VAL A 118 18.70 27.11 7.18
C VAL A 118 17.21 27.04 6.89
N ARG A 119 16.37 27.65 7.73
CA ARG A 119 14.92 27.76 7.48
C ARG A 119 14.61 28.48 6.17
N ALA A 120 15.28 29.60 5.91
CA ALA A 120 15.12 30.33 4.65
C ALA A 120 15.57 29.51 3.44
N GLN A 121 16.64 28.72 3.56
CA GLN A 121 17.09 27.82 2.50
C GLN A 121 16.08 26.69 2.23
N VAL A 122 15.54 26.07 3.29
CA VAL A 122 14.49 25.04 3.19
C VAL A 122 13.24 25.61 2.53
N GLN A 123 12.83 26.82 2.92
CA GLN A 123 11.69 27.52 2.30
C GLN A 123 11.93 27.77 0.81
N ALA A 124 13.08 28.32 0.44
CA ALA A 124 13.42 28.59 -0.97
C ALA A 124 13.43 27.30 -1.82
N GLN A 125 13.95 26.20 -1.28
CA GLN A 125 13.94 24.90 -1.97
C GLN A 125 12.50 24.39 -2.18
N MET A 126 11.67 24.43 -1.14
CA MET A 126 10.27 24.04 -1.24
C MET A 126 9.49 24.91 -2.25
N GLU A 127 9.68 26.24 -2.21
CA GLU A 127 9.04 27.14 -3.17
C GLU A 127 9.47 26.88 -4.61
N SER A 128 10.74 26.54 -4.83
CA SER A 128 11.28 26.30 -6.17
C SER A 128 10.97 24.90 -6.72
N ALA A 129 10.99 23.86 -5.88
CA ALA A 129 10.93 22.46 -6.31
C ALA A 129 9.63 21.77 -5.90
N SER A 130 8.84 22.39 -5.01
CA SER A 130 7.69 21.74 -4.33
C SER A 130 8.07 20.47 -3.56
N GLU A 131 9.36 20.34 -3.20
CA GLU A 131 9.89 19.26 -2.39
C GLU A 131 11.11 19.72 -1.58
N VAL A 132 11.41 19.02 -0.49
CA VAL A 132 12.67 19.14 0.26
C VAL A 132 13.00 17.83 0.96
N SER A 133 14.28 17.48 1.04
CA SER A 133 14.79 16.36 1.84
C SER A 133 15.61 16.89 3.01
N LEU A 134 15.18 16.60 4.23
CA LEU A 134 15.88 16.98 5.46
C LEU A 134 16.54 15.74 6.05
N HIS A 135 17.87 15.75 6.09
CA HIS A 135 18.67 14.65 6.61
C HIS A 135 18.90 14.83 8.11
N ASP A 136 18.99 13.71 8.84
CA ASP A 136 19.21 13.71 10.28
C ASP A 136 18.24 14.62 11.03
N LEU A 137 16.96 14.70 10.61
CA LEU A 137 16.02 15.69 11.13
C LEU A 137 15.89 15.62 12.66
N LEU A 138 15.81 14.42 13.20
CA LEU A 138 15.67 14.18 14.64
C LEU A 138 17.02 14.25 15.36
N LEU A 139 16.98 14.64 16.64
CA LEU A 139 18.14 14.49 17.51
C LEU A 139 18.54 13.00 17.60
N PRO A 140 19.84 12.66 17.71
CA PRO A 140 20.30 11.28 17.67
C PRO A 140 19.66 10.39 18.75
N ASP A 141 19.47 10.91 19.96
CA ASP A 141 18.85 10.16 21.06
C ASP A 141 17.35 9.89 20.77
N LYS A 142 16.61 10.89 20.26
CA LYS A 142 15.20 10.72 19.89
C LYS A 142 15.01 9.76 18.71
N TYR A 143 15.92 9.82 17.74
CA TYR A 143 15.93 8.87 16.63
C TYR A 143 16.16 7.44 17.14
N ARG A 144 17.11 7.24 18.07
CA ARG A 144 17.37 5.93 18.69
C ARG A 144 16.18 5.45 19.50
N ASP A 145 15.60 6.28 20.37
CA ASP A 145 14.41 5.94 21.15
C ASP A 145 13.24 5.51 20.24
N LEU A 146 13.07 6.18 19.10
CA LEU A 146 12.07 5.82 18.10
C LEU A 146 12.35 4.45 17.45
N LEU A 147 13.61 4.19 17.06
CA LEU A 147 13.99 2.89 16.50
C LEU A 147 13.78 1.77 17.52
N ASP A 148 14.20 1.95 18.77
CA ASP A 148 14.05 0.96 19.83
C ASP A 148 12.57 0.61 20.08
N ALA A 149 11.70 1.63 20.04
CA ALA A 149 10.26 1.44 20.16
C ALA A 149 9.63 0.72 18.95
N LEU A 150 10.13 0.99 17.73
CA LEU A 150 9.65 0.32 16.51
C LEU A 150 10.12 -1.13 16.41
N ASP A 151 11.28 -1.46 16.98
CA ASP A 151 11.81 -2.83 17.03
C ASP A 151 11.03 -3.72 18.03
N HIS A 152 10.25 -3.13 18.95
CA HIS A 152 9.42 -3.84 19.94
C HIS A 152 7.95 -3.38 19.88
N PRO A 153 7.23 -3.66 18.77
CA PRO A 153 5.88 -3.14 18.52
C PRO A 153 4.79 -3.70 19.45
#